data_AF-A0A0Q8ZQR2-F1
#
_entry.id   AF-A0A0Q8ZQR2-F1
#
_cell.length_a   1.000
_cell.length_b   1.000
_cell.length_c   1.000
_cell.angle_alpha   90.00
_cell.angle_beta   90.00
_cell.angle_gamma   90.00
#
_symmetry.space_group_name_H-M   'P 1'
#
loop_
_entity.id
_entity.type
_entity.pdbx_description
1 polymer ?
#
loop_
_entity_poly.entity_id
_entity_poly.type
_entity_poly.pdbx_seq_one_letter_code
_entity_poly.pdbx_strand_id
1 'polypeptide(L)'
;MPPEENRALDNLVLLCIEHSYEIDEAPELFPPETLREWKAAQVAEYDRLQRNWPINDDEVAEVLVASESFDALHAPAIVELARRVEALRLAATRTRTAARSWSRKWQQANERARQSFTAWDDEGNPLYLQPSYMELLPIKEGLQAALAAALVEVQPAAESAQIEIAAVRVTRTQMAPWCEALDRAITNLVENVATWSGGPDPQADNVFEDAIATLQQSATDLGRASRGEQVDLPEPQHVAAEQTEVDPLAAHRILLDEARPFSRVDHLPYNPELRESVAVATGQAAAIPFAFHFLTIGLDTTASLAMSVARNASDEELLDLVERDRTRLPICAAAALLQAATLRGDGENAPAHAARENLRRLWSESDWSSETSWVGNDVNGRQMMQAFARVTSDEQVRDCLSQALETNPELLETIVVSCAGWSEERDSHTWAIVGLERDYPDTPPWLPIETIKAMALDVFGGDRGLDEKAVLAAVLQKSKHH
;
A
#
# COMPACT_ATOMS: atom_id res chain seq x y z
N MET A 1 16.79 -69.93 31.32
CA MET A 1 17.62 -68.94 30.60
C MET A 1 17.77 -67.72 31.50
N PRO A 2 18.98 -67.19 31.73
CA PRO A 2 19.18 -65.91 32.42
C PRO A 2 18.46 -64.76 31.68
N PRO A 3 18.04 -63.69 32.39
CA PRO A 3 17.28 -62.58 31.80
C PRO A 3 18.02 -61.87 30.65
N GLU A 4 19.35 -61.81 30.71
CA GLU A 4 20.18 -61.18 29.68
C GLU A 4 20.25 -62.01 28.40
N GLU A 5 20.35 -63.34 28.51
CA GLU A 5 20.29 -64.25 27.36
C GLU A 5 18.92 -64.22 26.68
N ASN A 6 17.84 -64.03 27.43
CA ASN A 6 16.48 -63.91 26.86
C ASN A 6 16.28 -62.62 26.04
N ARG A 7 17.10 -61.59 26.26
CA ARG A 7 17.07 -60.31 25.53
C ARG A 7 18.13 -60.22 24.44
N ALA A 8 18.90 -61.29 24.23
CA ALA A 8 19.88 -61.35 23.16
C ALA A 8 19.18 -61.21 21.80
N LEU A 9 19.85 -60.53 20.87
CA LEU A 9 19.33 -60.24 19.53
C LEU A 9 18.80 -61.50 18.82
N ASP A 10 19.48 -62.62 19.01
CA ASP A 10 19.17 -63.91 18.40
C ASP A 10 17.83 -64.51 18.89
N ASN A 11 17.34 -64.05 20.05
CA ASN A 11 16.08 -64.50 20.65
C ASN A 11 14.90 -63.54 20.40
N LEU A 12 15.10 -62.45 19.64
CA LEU A 12 14.04 -61.48 19.32
C LEU A 12 13.13 -62.00 18.19
N VAL A 13 11.83 -62.03 18.43
CA VAL A 13 10.80 -62.29 17.41
C VAL A 13 10.34 -60.96 16.83
N LEU A 14 10.30 -60.85 15.50
CA LEU A 14 9.86 -59.61 14.85
C LEU A 14 8.34 -59.64 14.71
N LEU A 15 7.66 -58.67 15.32
CA LEU A 15 6.21 -58.56 15.30
C LEU A 15 5.83 -57.13 14.90
N CYS A 16 4.64 -56.96 14.32
CA CYS A 16 4.07 -55.61 14.21
C CYS A 16 3.68 -55.12 15.61
N ILE A 17 3.54 -53.80 15.73
CA ILE A 17 3.36 -53.12 17.02
C ILE A 17 2.14 -53.69 17.76
N GLU A 18 1.03 -53.91 17.07
CA GLU A 18 -0.21 -54.41 17.66
C GLU A 18 -0.06 -55.80 18.29
N HIS A 19 0.60 -56.75 17.60
CA HIS A 19 0.80 -58.10 18.12
C HIS A 19 1.89 -58.18 19.18
N SER A 20 2.84 -57.23 19.21
CA SER A 20 3.80 -57.15 20.31
C SER A 20 3.13 -56.78 21.64
N TYR A 21 2.16 -55.85 21.60
CA TYR A 21 1.37 -55.47 22.77
C TYR A 21 0.49 -56.61 23.28
N GLU A 22 -0.18 -57.35 22.37
CA GLU A 22 -1.04 -58.47 22.74
C GLU A 22 -0.30 -59.58 23.50
N ILE A 23 0.96 -59.83 23.15
CA ILE A 23 1.81 -60.84 23.80
C ILE A 23 2.31 -60.35 25.17
N ASP A 24 2.67 -59.07 25.28
CA ASP A 24 3.12 -58.46 26.53
C ASP A 24 1.98 -58.37 27.57
N GLU A 25 0.74 -58.15 27.12
CA GLU A 25 -0.43 -58.05 27.99
C GLU A 25 -0.98 -59.41 28.46
N ALA A 26 -0.76 -60.49 27.70
CA ALA A 26 -1.25 -61.84 28.02
C ALA A 26 -0.17 -62.93 27.88
N PRO A 27 0.92 -62.87 28.65
CA PRO A 27 2.07 -63.76 28.49
C PRO A 27 1.75 -65.25 28.75
N GLU A 28 0.74 -65.55 29.57
CA GLU A 28 0.25 -66.92 29.79
C GLU A 28 -0.34 -67.59 28.54
N LEU A 29 -0.83 -66.83 27.55
CA LEU A 29 -1.40 -67.36 26.31
C LEU A 29 -0.33 -67.65 25.25
N PHE A 30 0.87 -67.09 25.41
CA PHE A 30 1.97 -67.19 24.46
C PHE A 30 3.22 -67.76 25.14
N PRO A 31 3.22 -69.07 25.48
CA PRO A 31 4.31 -69.67 26.20
C PRO A 31 5.62 -69.58 25.38
N PRO A 32 6.79 -69.53 26.03
CA PRO A 32 8.08 -69.33 25.37
C PRO A 32 8.40 -70.35 24.26
N GLU A 33 7.81 -71.54 24.31
CA GLU A 33 8.00 -72.55 23.26
C GLU A 33 7.34 -72.13 21.94
N THR A 34 6.13 -71.57 22.00
CA THR A 34 5.41 -71.05 20.83
C THR A 34 6.16 -69.89 20.18
N LEU A 35 6.70 -68.97 20.98
CA LEU A 35 7.49 -67.84 20.44
C LEU A 35 8.78 -68.30 19.74
N ARG A 36 9.42 -69.38 20.23
CA ARG A 36 10.58 -69.97 19.56
C ARG A 36 10.22 -70.66 18.25
N GLU A 37 9.08 -71.34 18.19
CA GLU A 37 8.57 -71.92 16.94
C GLU A 37 8.30 -70.85 15.89
N TRP A 38 7.70 -69.72 16.30
CA TRP A 38 7.46 -68.58 15.41
C TRP A 38 8.76 -67.95 14.91
N LYS A 39 9.74 -67.78 15.79
CA LYS A 39 11.08 -67.33 15.37
C LYS A 39 11.70 -68.27 14.34
N ALA A 40 11.65 -69.57 14.58
CA ALA A 40 12.18 -70.57 13.66
C ALA A 40 11.47 -70.52 12.30
N ALA A 41 10.16 -70.31 12.28
CA ALA A 41 9.39 -70.13 11.06
C ALA A 41 9.79 -68.83 10.31
N GLN A 42 9.98 -67.72 11.01
CA GLN A 42 10.45 -66.45 10.42
C GLN A 42 11.85 -66.57 9.83
N VAL A 43 12.78 -67.25 10.51
CA VAL A 43 14.13 -67.48 9.97
C VAL A 43 14.07 -68.41 8.76
N ALA A 44 13.27 -69.47 8.80
CA ALA A 44 13.09 -70.38 7.66
C ALA A 44 12.45 -69.67 6.45
N GLU A 45 11.50 -68.76 6.69
CA GLU A 45 10.88 -67.93 5.65
C GLU A 45 11.87 -66.92 5.07
N TYR A 46 12.66 -66.25 5.92
CA TYR A 46 13.73 -65.36 5.51
C TYR A 46 14.77 -66.08 4.63
N ASP A 47 15.24 -67.25 5.07
CA ASP A 47 16.19 -68.08 4.32
C ASP A 47 15.58 -68.56 2.99
N ARG A 48 14.28 -68.85 2.95
CA ARG A 48 13.56 -69.21 1.72
C ARG A 48 13.44 -68.02 0.76
N LEU A 49 13.18 -66.82 1.27
CA LEU A 49 13.05 -65.59 0.48
C LEU A 49 14.41 -65.11 -0.03
N GLN A 50 15.47 -65.16 0.79
CA GLN A 50 16.84 -64.82 0.36
C GLN A 50 17.37 -65.77 -0.73
N ARG A 51 17.00 -67.06 -0.71
CA ARG A 51 17.39 -68.00 -1.77
C ARG A 51 16.71 -67.75 -3.12
N ASN A 52 15.63 -66.98 -3.17
CA ASN A 52 14.87 -66.69 -4.39
C ASN A 52 15.19 -65.31 -4.99
N TRP A 53 16.16 -64.56 -4.43
CA TRP A 53 16.47 -63.22 -4.93
C TRP A 53 17.95 -62.80 -4.78
N PRO A 54 18.93 -63.50 -5.39
CA PRO A 54 20.22 -62.87 -5.61
C PRO A 54 20.11 -62.06 -6.90
N ILE A 55 19.84 -60.76 -6.80
CA ILE A 55 20.15 -59.83 -7.89
C ILE A 55 21.66 -59.87 -8.02
N ASN A 56 22.18 -60.35 -9.15
CA ASN A 56 23.62 -60.42 -9.36
C ASN A 56 24.18 -59.03 -9.70
N ASP A 57 25.49 -58.83 -9.59
CA ASP A 57 26.12 -57.53 -9.86
C ASP A 57 25.86 -57.00 -11.28
N ASP A 58 25.60 -57.90 -12.25
CA ASP A 58 25.24 -57.53 -13.62
C ASP A 58 23.79 -57.00 -13.70
N GLU A 59 22.86 -57.56 -12.94
CA GLU A 59 21.48 -57.07 -12.82
C GLU A 59 21.40 -55.77 -12.01
N VAL A 60 22.26 -55.58 -11.00
CA VAL A 60 22.43 -54.28 -10.32
C VAL A 60 22.99 -53.24 -11.28
N ALA A 61 23.95 -53.60 -12.13
CA ALA A 61 24.48 -52.74 -13.17
C ALA A 61 23.43 -52.42 -14.24
N GLU A 62 22.59 -53.37 -14.66
CA GLU A 62 21.47 -53.11 -15.58
C GLU A 62 20.43 -52.17 -14.97
N VAL A 63 20.09 -52.32 -13.68
CA VAL A 63 19.17 -51.40 -12.99
C VAL A 63 19.78 -50.01 -12.84
N LEU A 64 21.06 -49.90 -12.51
CA LEU A 64 21.77 -48.61 -12.44
C LEU A 64 21.85 -47.94 -13.81
N VAL A 65 22.21 -48.67 -14.87
CA VAL A 65 22.24 -48.15 -16.24
C VAL A 65 20.83 -47.75 -16.69
N ALA A 66 19.80 -48.53 -16.38
CA ALA A 66 18.41 -48.18 -16.69
C ALA A 66 17.94 -46.93 -15.93
N SER A 67 18.36 -46.77 -14.66
CA SER A 67 18.04 -45.60 -13.83
C SER A 67 18.78 -44.34 -14.29
N GLU A 68 20.07 -44.44 -14.62
CA GLU A 68 20.88 -43.33 -15.17
C GLU A 68 20.41 -42.93 -16.57
N SER A 69 19.95 -43.88 -17.39
CA SER A 69 19.38 -43.63 -18.72
C SER A 69 18.04 -42.88 -18.65
N PHE A 70 17.25 -43.13 -17.60
CA PHE A 70 15.98 -42.42 -17.35
C PHE A 70 16.26 -40.99 -16.85
N ASP A 71 17.14 -40.80 -15.87
CA ASP A 71 17.51 -39.46 -15.36
C ASP A 71 18.19 -38.57 -16.41
N ALA A 72 18.96 -39.15 -17.33
CA ALA A 72 19.59 -38.44 -18.45
C ALA A 72 18.57 -37.80 -19.43
N LEU A 73 17.33 -38.30 -19.50
CA LEU A 73 16.27 -37.77 -20.36
C LEU A 73 15.38 -36.73 -19.65
N HIS A 74 15.32 -36.76 -18.32
CA HIS A 74 14.41 -35.90 -17.53
C HIS A 74 14.92 -34.48 -17.33
N ALA A 75 16.20 -34.33 -16.99
CA ALA A 75 16.78 -33.01 -16.73
C ALA A 75 16.73 -32.06 -17.95
N PRO A 76 17.02 -32.51 -19.19
CA PRO A 76 16.94 -31.66 -20.37
C PRO A 76 15.51 -31.18 -20.68
N ALA A 77 14.49 -32.04 -20.55
CA ALA A 77 13.11 -31.70 -20.85
C ALA A 77 12.54 -30.65 -19.88
N ILE A 78 12.88 -30.76 -18.58
CA ILE A 78 12.44 -29.79 -17.58
C ILE A 78 13.15 -28.44 -17.74
N VAL A 79 14.45 -28.46 -18.08
CA VAL A 79 15.20 -27.22 -18.38
C VAL A 79 14.66 -26.53 -19.64
N GLU A 80 14.33 -27.29 -20.67
CA GLU A 80 13.75 -26.72 -21.90
C GLU A 80 12.35 -26.17 -21.64
N LEU A 81 11.50 -26.89 -20.90
CA LEU A 81 10.19 -26.38 -20.46
C LEU A 81 10.32 -25.06 -19.69
N ALA A 82 11.26 -24.98 -18.74
CA ALA A 82 11.50 -23.75 -17.98
C ALA A 82 11.90 -22.58 -18.89
N ARG A 83 12.75 -22.82 -19.90
CA ARG A 83 13.10 -21.79 -20.90
C ARG A 83 11.90 -21.36 -21.74
N ARG A 84 11.04 -22.29 -22.15
CA ARG A 84 9.85 -21.98 -22.96
C ARG A 84 8.83 -21.18 -22.17
N VAL A 85 8.60 -21.53 -20.90
CA VAL A 85 7.72 -20.77 -20.01
C VAL A 85 8.26 -19.36 -19.75
N GLU A 86 9.57 -19.21 -19.55
CA GLU A 86 10.17 -17.87 -19.36
C GLU A 86 10.10 -17.03 -20.64
N ALA A 87 10.34 -17.64 -21.81
CA ALA A 87 10.17 -16.97 -23.09
C ALA A 87 8.71 -16.49 -23.30
N LEU A 88 7.73 -17.32 -22.93
CA LEU A 88 6.31 -16.96 -22.93
C LEU A 88 6.03 -15.78 -22.02
N ARG A 89 6.52 -15.81 -20.77
CA ARG A 89 6.33 -14.74 -19.78
C ARG A 89 6.90 -13.41 -20.28
N LEU A 90 8.11 -13.43 -20.84
CA LEU A 90 8.77 -12.24 -21.39
C LEU A 90 8.02 -11.70 -22.61
N ALA A 91 7.52 -12.56 -23.50
CA ALA A 91 6.71 -12.16 -24.64
C ALA A 91 5.40 -11.47 -24.18
N ALA A 92 4.68 -12.09 -23.24
CA ALA A 92 3.44 -11.53 -22.69
C ALA A 92 3.67 -10.18 -21.98
N THR A 93 4.72 -10.08 -21.17
CA THR A 93 5.05 -8.83 -20.46
C THR A 93 5.40 -7.70 -21.44
N ARG A 94 6.20 -8.01 -22.47
CA ARG A 94 6.61 -7.02 -23.49
C ARG A 94 5.40 -6.47 -24.25
N THR A 95 4.51 -7.35 -24.72
CA THR A 95 3.39 -6.97 -25.56
C THR A 95 2.34 -6.15 -24.82
N ARG A 96 2.19 -6.34 -23.49
CA ARG A 96 1.23 -5.58 -22.66
C ARG A 96 1.52 -4.07 -22.63
N THR A 97 2.76 -3.66 -22.87
CA THR A 97 3.18 -2.24 -22.88
C THR A 97 2.37 -1.41 -23.90
N ALA A 98 2.07 -1.99 -25.07
CA ALA A 98 1.30 -1.29 -26.11
C ALA A 98 -0.16 -1.05 -25.68
N ALA A 99 -0.81 -2.05 -25.08
CA ALA A 99 -2.16 -1.92 -24.54
C ALA A 99 -2.23 -0.87 -23.41
N ARG A 100 -1.26 -0.91 -22.48
CA ARG A 100 -1.12 0.11 -21.42
C ARG A 100 -0.97 1.52 -21.97
N SER A 101 -0.23 1.70 -23.06
CA SER A 101 -0.09 3.01 -23.70
C SER A 101 -1.42 3.54 -24.24
N TRP A 102 -2.29 2.68 -24.77
CA TRP A 102 -3.61 3.09 -25.25
C TRP A 102 -4.57 3.39 -24.11
N SER A 103 -4.55 2.60 -23.04
CA SER A 103 -5.31 2.90 -21.82
C SER A 103 -4.91 4.25 -21.22
N ARG A 104 -3.61 4.59 -21.14
CA ARG A 104 -3.17 5.93 -20.73
C ARG A 104 -3.73 7.06 -21.61
N LYS A 105 -3.83 6.85 -22.92
CA LYS A 105 -4.47 7.83 -23.82
C LYS A 105 -5.97 7.98 -23.52
N TRP A 106 -6.65 6.89 -23.16
CA TRP A 106 -8.04 6.93 -22.72
C TRP A 106 -8.19 7.72 -21.42
N GLN A 107 -7.34 7.46 -20.42
CA GLN A 107 -7.30 8.22 -19.18
C GLN A 107 -7.13 9.72 -19.43
N GLN A 108 -6.13 10.07 -20.24
CA GLN A 108 -5.86 11.47 -20.61
C GLN A 108 -7.03 12.13 -21.34
N ALA A 109 -7.72 11.40 -22.22
CA ALA A 109 -8.90 11.92 -22.92
C ALA A 109 -10.03 12.22 -21.91
N ASN A 110 -10.28 11.31 -20.97
CA ASN A 110 -11.27 11.51 -19.90
C ASN A 110 -10.88 12.67 -18.99
N GLU A 111 -9.62 12.77 -18.57
CA GLU A 111 -9.13 13.87 -17.74
C GLU A 111 -9.25 15.22 -18.45
N ARG A 112 -8.90 15.30 -19.73
CA ARG A 112 -9.08 16.52 -20.53
C ARG A 112 -10.55 16.92 -20.64
N ALA A 113 -11.45 15.97 -20.91
CA ALA A 113 -12.89 16.25 -20.97
C ALA A 113 -13.41 16.78 -19.62
N ARG A 114 -12.99 16.15 -18.50
CA ARG A 114 -13.33 16.59 -17.15
C ARG A 114 -12.78 17.97 -16.80
N GLN A 115 -11.57 18.30 -17.25
CA GLN A 115 -10.95 19.61 -17.02
C GLN A 115 -11.55 20.71 -17.90
N SER A 116 -12.02 20.36 -19.10
CA SER A 116 -12.53 21.32 -20.10
C SER A 116 -13.90 21.92 -19.77
N PHE A 117 -14.64 21.31 -18.83
CA PHE A 117 -15.99 21.73 -18.48
C PHE A 117 -16.22 21.56 -16.99
N THR A 118 -16.41 22.70 -16.32
CA THR A 118 -16.79 22.74 -14.92
C THR A 118 -18.25 23.18 -14.84
N ALA A 119 -19.13 22.23 -14.59
CA ALA A 119 -20.54 22.49 -14.30
C ALA A 119 -21.01 21.63 -13.15
N TRP A 120 -22.11 22.07 -12.54
CA TRP A 120 -22.77 21.39 -11.43
C TRP A 120 -24.25 21.26 -11.74
N ASP A 121 -24.88 20.23 -11.18
CA ASP A 121 -26.34 20.12 -11.20
C ASP A 121 -26.97 21.06 -10.17
N ASP A 122 -28.31 21.08 -10.12
CA ASP A 122 -29.07 21.90 -9.17
C ASP A 122 -28.78 21.54 -7.70
N GLU A 123 -28.22 20.36 -7.44
CA GLU A 123 -27.85 19.87 -6.12
C GLU A 123 -26.39 20.20 -5.75
N GLY A 124 -25.60 20.72 -6.69
CA GLY A 124 -24.18 21.05 -6.50
C GLY A 124 -23.21 19.88 -6.76
N ASN A 125 -23.68 18.75 -7.28
CA ASN A 125 -22.83 17.62 -7.66
C ASN A 125 -22.08 17.95 -8.96
N PRO A 126 -20.83 17.47 -9.13
CA PRO A 126 -20.06 17.71 -10.34
C PRO A 126 -20.68 16.99 -11.54
N LEU A 127 -20.92 17.74 -12.63
CA LEU A 127 -21.29 17.17 -13.92
C LEU A 127 -20.02 16.87 -14.73
N TYR A 128 -19.82 15.60 -15.08
CA TYR A 128 -18.67 15.17 -15.87
C TYR A 128 -19.04 15.03 -17.33
N LEU A 129 -18.37 15.78 -18.21
CA LEU A 129 -18.38 15.49 -19.63
C LEU A 129 -17.58 14.21 -19.89
N GLN A 130 -18.19 13.29 -20.63
CA GLN A 130 -17.47 12.20 -21.27
C GLN A 130 -16.85 12.72 -22.58
N PRO A 131 -15.66 12.24 -22.97
CA PRO A 131 -15.11 12.55 -24.28
C PRO A 131 -16.07 12.11 -25.38
N SER A 132 -16.04 12.80 -26.51
CA SER A 132 -16.94 12.47 -27.61
C SER A 132 -16.65 11.07 -28.15
N TYR A 133 -17.66 10.43 -28.75
CA TYR A 133 -17.49 9.13 -29.40
C TYR A 133 -16.35 9.15 -30.43
N MET A 134 -16.23 10.25 -31.19
CA MET A 134 -15.20 10.42 -32.22
C MET A 134 -13.77 10.48 -31.65
N GLU A 135 -13.60 10.97 -30.42
CA GLU A 135 -12.30 11.00 -29.74
C GLU A 135 -11.93 9.63 -29.13
N LEU A 136 -12.92 8.89 -28.63
CA LEU A 136 -12.68 7.57 -28.01
C LEU A 136 -12.53 6.44 -29.04
N LEU A 137 -13.16 6.54 -30.21
CA LEU A 137 -13.13 5.51 -31.24
C LEU A 137 -11.69 5.09 -31.63
N PRO A 138 -10.77 5.99 -32.01
CA PRO A 138 -9.41 5.60 -32.40
C PRO A 138 -8.61 5.01 -31.24
N ILE A 139 -8.93 5.38 -29.99
CA ILE A 139 -8.28 4.83 -28.79
C ILE A 139 -8.73 3.39 -28.56
N LYS A 140 -10.04 3.11 -28.70
CA LYS A 140 -10.61 1.76 -28.59
C LYS A 140 -10.08 0.85 -29.69
N GLU A 141 -10.06 1.32 -30.93
CA GLU A 141 -9.50 0.57 -32.07
C GLU A 141 -8.01 0.29 -31.86
N GLY A 142 -7.24 1.28 -31.40
CA GLY A 142 -5.83 1.13 -31.07
C GLY A 142 -5.56 0.11 -29.97
N LEU A 143 -6.38 0.10 -28.91
CA LEU A 143 -6.31 -0.89 -27.82
C LEU A 143 -6.63 -2.30 -28.34
N GLN A 144 -7.71 -2.46 -29.10
CA GLN A 144 -8.08 -3.75 -29.69
C GLN A 144 -6.99 -4.29 -30.63
N ALA A 145 -6.41 -3.42 -31.47
CA ALA A 145 -5.31 -3.80 -32.35
C ALA A 145 -4.07 -4.23 -31.57
N ALA A 146 -3.75 -3.54 -30.46
CA ALA A 146 -2.62 -3.89 -29.60
C ALA A 146 -2.82 -5.26 -28.91
N LEU A 147 -4.04 -5.56 -28.42
CA LEU A 147 -4.37 -6.86 -27.82
C LEU A 147 -4.31 -7.99 -28.86
N ALA A 148 -4.82 -7.75 -30.07
CA ALA A 148 -4.74 -8.72 -31.16
C ALA A 148 -3.28 -9.01 -31.56
N ALA A 149 -2.45 -7.98 -31.66
CA ALA A 149 -1.02 -8.13 -31.92
C ALA A 149 -0.29 -8.89 -30.79
N ALA A 150 -0.66 -8.61 -29.53
CA ALA A 150 -0.11 -9.32 -28.38
C ALA A 150 -0.42 -10.82 -28.44
N LEU A 151 -1.67 -11.18 -28.78
CA LEU A 151 -2.06 -12.59 -28.96
C LEU A 151 -1.25 -13.28 -30.06
N VAL A 152 -1.09 -12.63 -31.22
CA VAL A 152 -0.30 -13.17 -32.35
C VAL A 152 1.15 -13.45 -31.96
N GLU A 153 1.75 -12.64 -31.08
CA GLU A 153 3.12 -12.82 -30.61
C GLU A 153 3.25 -13.85 -29.47
N VAL A 154 2.28 -13.93 -28.57
CA VAL A 154 2.29 -14.82 -27.40
C VAL A 154 1.91 -16.26 -27.75
N GLN A 155 0.98 -16.44 -28.69
CA GLN A 155 0.43 -17.75 -29.05
C GLN A 155 1.51 -18.79 -29.43
N PRO A 156 2.51 -18.50 -30.28
CA PRO A 156 3.53 -19.48 -30.64
C PRO A 156 4.43 -19.88 -29.46
N ALA A 157 4.67 -18.96 -28.52
CA ALA A 157 5.45 -19.25 -27.32
C ALA A 157 4.67 -20.14 -26.34
N ALA A 158 3.35 -19.93 -26.23
CA ALA A 158 2.46 -20.78 -25.44
C ALA A 158 2.40 -22.21 -26.01
N GLU A 159 2.17 -22.33 -27.32
CA GLU A 159 2.16 -23.64 -28.01
C GLU A 159 3.49 -24.38 -27.83
N SER A 160 4.62 -23.67 -27.94
CA SER A 160 5.95 -24.26 -27.70
C SER A 160 6.11 -24.79 -26.28
N ALA A 161 5.61 -24.07 -25.27
CA ALA A 161 5.66 -24.52 -23.88
C ALA A 161 4.73 -25.73 -23.64
N GLN A 162 3.54 -25.74 -24.24
CA GLN A 162 2.58 -26.85 -24.11
C GLN A 162 3.11 -28.15 -24.73
N ILE A 163 3.86 -28.07 -25.84
CA ILE A 163 4.55 -29.22 -26.43
C ILE A 163 5.54 -29.84 -25.43
N GLU A 164 6.34 -29.01 -24.75
CA GLU A 164 7.29 -29.49 -23.74
C GLU A 164 6.58 -30.03 -22.49
N ILE A 165 5.45 -29.45 -22.08
CA ILE A 165 4.60 -30.01 -20.99
C ILE A 165 4.16 -31.43 -21.34
N ALA A 166 3.72 -31.67 -22.58
CA ALA A 166 3.32 -32.99 -23.02
C ALA A 166 4.50 -33.99 -22.94
N ALA A 167 5.72 -33.57 -23.30
CA ALA A 167 6.92 -34.40 -23.16
C ALA A 167 7.24 -34.73 -21.69
N VAL A 168 7.14 -33.77 -20.79
CA VAL A 168 7.36 -33.98 -19.34
C VAL A 168 6.30 -34.92 -18.75
N ARG A 169 5.02 -34.77 -19.15
CA ARG A 169 3.93 -35.65 -18.68
C ARG A 169 4.13 -37.11 -19.06
N VAL A 170 4.60 -37.37 -20.27
CA VAL A 170 4.86 -38.75 -20.76
C VAL A 170 6.06 -39.36 -20.07
N THR A 171 7.10 -38.56 -19.80
CA THR A 171 8.34 -39.05 -19.17
C THR A 171 8.20 -39.24 -17.66
N ARG A 172 7.34 -38.47 -16.97
CA ARG A 172 7.21 -38.53 -15.50
C ARG A 172 5.76 -38.38 -15.04
N THR A 173 5.02 -39.49 -15.01
CA THR A 173 3.58 -39.53 -14.66
C THR A 173 3.26 -38.96 -13.29
N GLN A 174 4.15 -39.11 -12.31
CA GLN A 174 4.00 -38.50 -10.98
C GLN A 174 3.93 -36.96 -11.04
N MET A 175 4.45 -36.30 -12.09
CA MET A 175 4.41 -34.85 -12.25
C MET A 175 3.12 -34.32 -12.90
N ALA A 176 2.18 -35.20 -13.27
CA ALA A 176 0.95 -34.82 -13.96
C ALA A 176 0.16 -33.67 -13.31
N PRO A 177 -0.02 -33.62 -11.96
CA PRO A 177 -0.78 -32.54 -11.33
C PRO A 177 -0.18 -31.14 -11.55
N TRP A 178 1.15 -31.02 -11.46
CA TRP A 178 1.85 -29.75 -11.69
C TRP A 178 1.92 -29.38 -13.17
N CYS A 179 2.04 -30.38 -14.05
CA CYS A 179 1.95 -30.16 -15.50
C CYS A 179 0.58 -29.62 -15.92
N GLU A 180 -0.50 -30.15 -15.33
CA GLU A 180 -1.86 -29.67 -15.56
C GLU A 180 -2.11 -28.28 -14.98
N ALA A 181 -1.54 -27.98 -13.81
CA ALA A 181 -1.59 -26.63 -13.25
C ALA A 181 -0.88 -25.61 -14.15
N LEU A 182 0.31 -25.96 -14.66
CA LEU A 182 1.06 -25.10 -15.57
C LEU A 182 0.34 -24.91 -16.92
N ASP A 183 -0.24 -25.96 -17.49
CA ASP A 183 -1.02 -25.86 -18.75
C ASP A 183 -2.25 -24.96 -18.59
N ARG A 184 -2.96 -25.06 -17.45
CA ARG A 184 -4.04 -24.13 -17.09
C ARG A 184 -3.55 -22.69 -16.95
N ALA A 185 -2.40 -22.47 -16.31
CA ALA A 185 -1.82 -21.14 -16.15
C ALA A 185 -1.42 -20.52 -17.50
N ILE A 186 -0.88 -21.32 -18.44
CA ILE A 186 -0.56 -20.89 -19.81
C ILE A 186 -1.85 -20.50 -20.55
N THR A 187 -2.89 -21.33 -20.47
CA THR A 187 -4.19 -21.06 -21.12
C THR A 187 -4.81 -19.77 -20.59
N ASN A 188 -4.83 -19.61 -19.25
CA ASN A 188 -5.33 -18.39 -18.60
C ASN A 188 -4.53 -17.15 -19.03
N LEU A 189 -3.20 -17.25 -19.15
CA LEU A 189 -2.39 -16.13 -19.64
C LEU A 189 -2.75 -15.75 -21.09
N VAL A 190 -2.91 -16.73 -21.98
CA VAL A 190 -3.28 -16.47 -23.39
C VAL A 190 -4.64 -15.76 -23.48
N GLU A 191 -5.62 -16.20 -22.70
CA GLU A 191 -6.93 -15.55 -22.62
C GLU A 191 -6.82 -14.10 -22.13
N ASN A 192 -6.04 -13.86 -21.08
CA ASN A 192 -5.89 -12.52 -20.49
C ASN A 192 -5.00 -11.57 -21.30
N VAL A 193 -4.10 -12.09 -22.14
CA VAL A 193 -3.34 -11.28 -23.10
C VAL A 193 -4.26 -10.64 -24.13
N ALA A 194 -5.32 -11.34 -24.54
CA ALA A 194 -6.28 -10.88 -25.55
C ALA A 194 -7.38 -9.96 -24.98
N THR A 195 -7.53 -9.90 -23.66
CA THR A 195 -8.58 -9.11 -22.98
C THR A 195 -7.98 -7.93 -22.24
N TRP A 196 -8.83 -6.94 -21.95
CA TRP A 196 -8.47 -5.76 -21.16
C TRP A 196 -9.55 -5.50 -20.12
N SER A 197 -9.21 -5.65 -18.85
CA SER A 197 -10.14 -5.45 -17.73
C SER A 197 -9.98 -4.10 -17.03
N GLY A 198 -8.84 -3.42 -17.18
CA GLY A 198 -8.54 -2.17 -16.47
C GLY A 198 -9.36 -0.94 -16.89
N GLY A 199 -10.17 -1.03 -17.93
CA GLY A 199 -10.94 0.11 -18.43
C GLY A 199 -10.02 1.31 -18.78
N PRO A 200 -10.37 2.56 -18.42
CA PRO A 200 -9.52 3.72 -18.66
C PRO A 200 -8.30 3.79 -17.73
N ASP A 201 -8.25 3.01 -16.63
CA ASP A 201 -7.11 3.00 -15.72
C ASP A 201 -6.14 1.84 -16.07
N PRO A 202 -4.92 2.14 -16.50
CA PRO A 202 -3.93 1.11 -16.83
C PRO A 202 -3.45 0.31 -15.60
N GLN A 203 -3.65 0.80 -14.38
CA GLN A 203 -3.29 0.09 -13.15
C GLN A 203 -4.38 -0.86 -12.66
N ALA A 204 -5.62 -0.72 -13.15
CA ALA A 204 -6.72 -1.62 -12.79
C ALA A 204 -6.73 -2.95 -13.58
N ASP A 205 -5.68 -3.23 -14.35
CA ASP A 205 -5.52 -4.45 -15.16
C ASP A 205 -4.93 -5.63 -14.37
N ASN A 206 -5.48 -5.87 -13.17
CA ASN A 206 -4.94 -6.84 -12.21
C ASN A 206 -5.00 -8.28 -12.74
N VAL A 207 -6.01 -8.60 -13.55
CA VAL A 207 -6.24 -9.94 -14.09
C VAL A 207 -5.04 -10.44 -14.93
N PHE A 208 -4.39 -9.54 -15.69
CA PHE A 208 -3.20 -9.92 -16.46
C PHE A 208 -1.98 -10.18 -15.56
N GLU A 209 -1.77 -9.34 -14.55
CA GLU A 209 -0.66 -9.50 -13.61
C GLU A 209 -0.82 -10.76 -12.75
N ASP A 210 -2.05 -11.05 -12.31
CA ASP A 210 -2.39 -12.29 -11.60
C ASP A 210 -2.13 -13.54 -12.45
N ALA A 211 -2.42 -13.47 -13.76
CA ALA A 211 -2.13 -14.56 -14.68
C ALA A 211 -0.61 -14.80 -14.84
N ILE A 212 0.20 -13.73 -14.88
CA ILE A 212 1.67 -13.83 -14.90
C ILE A 212 2.19 -14.42 -13.58
N ALA A 213 1.69 -13.95 -12.44
CA ALA A 213 2.07 -14.46 -11.13
C ALA A 213 1.73 -15.95 -10.99
N THR A 214 0.54 -16.35 -11.44
CA THR A 214 0.09 -17.75 -11.45
C THR A 214 0.98 -18.63 -12.33
N LEU A 215 1.38 -18.14 -13.52
CA LEU A 215 2.31 -18.84 -14.40
C LEU A 215 3.68 -19.06 -13.72
N GLN A 216 4.23 -18.01 -13.10
CA GLN A 216 5.51 -18.07 -12.39
C GLN A 216 5.46 -19.05 -11.21
N GLN A 217 4.40 -18.99 -10.42
CA GLN A 217 4.21 -19.89 -9.29
C GLN A 217 4.12 -21.35 -9.77
N SER A 218 3.30 -21.62 -10.79
CA SER A 218 3.15 -22.97 -11.36
C SER A 218 4.46 -23.52 -11.92
N ALA A 219 5.27 -22.68 -12.59
CA ALA A 219 6.58 -23.08 -13.11
C ALA A 219 7.59 -23.37 -11.98
N THR A 220 7.54 -22.57 -10.91
CA THR A 220 8.39 -22.74 -9.72
C THR A 220 8.04 -24.04 -8.99
N ASP A 221 6.75 -24.30 -8.78
CA ASP A 221 6.26 -25.51 -8.12
C ASP A 221 6.59 -26.77 -8.92
N LEU A 222 6.46 -26.72 -10.25
CA LEU A 222 6.92 -27.80 -11.12
C LEU A 222 8.44 -28.01 -10.98
N GLY A 223 9.23 -26.94 -10.96
CA GLY A 223 10.68 -27.02 -10.75
C GLY A 223 11.06 -27.65 -9.40
N ARG A 224 10.37 -27.27 -8.32
CA ARG A 224 10.58 -27.81 -6.97
C ARG A 224 10.17 -29.28 -6.88
N ALA A 225 8.98 -29.62 -7.39
CA ALA A 225 8.49 -31.00 -7.44
C ALA A 225 9.43 -31.89 -8.27
N SER A 226 10.04 -31.35 -9.33
CA SER A 226 11.00 -32.12 -10.15
C SER A 226 12.27 -32.51 -9.41
N ARG A 227 12.67 -31.72 -8.41
CA ARG A 227 13.83 -31.99 -7.53
C ARG A 227 13.48 -32.90 -6.35
N GLY A 228 12.22 -33.36 -6.25
CA GLY A 228 11.74 -34.15 -5.12
C GLY A 228 11.52 -33.33 -3.85
N GLU A 229 11.43 -32.01 -3.96
CA GLU A 229 11.03 -31.17 -2.82
C GLU A 229 9.57 -31.43 -2.48
N GLN A 230 9.23 -31.34 -1.20
CA GLN A 230 7.84 -31.40 -0.76
C GLN A 230 7.15 -30.08 -1.18
N VAL A 231 6.24 -30.21 -2.14
CA VAL A 231 5.40 -29.14 -2.66
C VAL A 231 3.96 -29.61 -2.54
N ASP A 232 3.09 -28.74 -2.05
CA ASP A 232 1.67 -29.06 -1.94
C ASP A 232 1.07 -29.32 -3.33
N LEU A 233 0.09 -30.23 -3.37
CA LEU A 233 -0.66 -30.47 -4.59
C LEU A 233 -1.41 -29.18 -4.97
N PRO A 234 -1.35 -28.74 -6.25
CA PRO A 234 -2.02 -27.50 -6.65
C PRO A 234 -3.52 -27.60 -6.36
N GLU A 235 -4.03 -26.74 -5.48
CA GLU A 235 -5.47 -26.66 -5.19
C GLU A 235 -6.24 -26.07 -6.39
N PRO A 236 -7.51 -26.47 -6.62
CA PRO A 236 -8.41 -25.74 -7.51
C PRO A 236 -8.66 -24.34 -6.92
N GLN A 237 -8.51 -23.30 -7.74
CA GLN A 237 -8.41 -21.90 -7.31
C GLN A 237 -9.52 -21.43 -6.34
N HIS A 238 -9.10 -20.90 -5.19
CA HIS A 238 -9.80 -19.82 -4.51
C HIS A 238 -9.13 -18.48 -4.86
N VAL A 239 -9.95 -17.51 -5.25
CA VAL A 239 -9.54 -16.13 -5.57
C VAL A 239 -8.96 -15.49 -4.31
N ALA A 240 -7.66 -15.20 -4.32
CA ALA A 240 -7.01 -14.44 -3.26
C ALA A 240 -7.47 -12.97 -3.34
N ALA A 241 -7.82 -12.40 -2.19
CA ALA A 241 -8.22 -11.00 -2.09
C ALA A 241 -7.01 -10.08 -2.31
N GLU A 242 -7.19 -9.07 -3.15
CA GLU A 242 -6.24 -7.99 -3.43
C GLU A 242 -5.80 -7.29 -2.14
N GLN A 243 -4.49 -7.11 -1.96
CA GLN A 243 -3.97 -6.08 -1.07
C GLN A 243 -3.86 -4.79 -1.87
N THR A 244 -4.92 -3.98 -1.84
CA THR A 244 -4.92 -2.64 -2.44
C THR A 244 -3.92 -1.76 -1.70
N GLU A 245 -3.04 -1.08 -2.43
CA GLU A 245 -2.24 0.02 -1.89
C GLU A 245 -3.22 1.12 -1.45
N VAL A 246 -3.49 1.21 -0.14
CA VAL A 246 -4.51 2.11 0.40
C VAL A 246 -3.97 3.53 0.33
N ASP A 247 -4.47 4.32 -0.63
CA ASP A 247 -4.27 5.77 -0.65
C ASP A 247 -4.72 6.36 0.71
N PRO A 248 -3.79 6.86 1.54
CA PRO A 248 -4.09 7.26 2.92
C PRO A 248 -5.06 8.45 2.99
N LEU A 249 -5.24 9.17 1.87
CA LEU A 249 -6.14 10.32 1.77
C LEU A 249 -7.45 10.01 1.03
N ALA A 250 -7.68 8.76 0.60
CA ALA A 250 -8.88 8.38 -0.14
C ALA A 250 -10.16 8.67 0.65
N ALA A 251 -10.21 8.26 1.92
CA ALA A 251 -11.35 8.50 2.80
C ALA A 251 -11.60 10.00 3.02
N HIS A 252 -10.52 10.78 3.17
CA HIS A 252 -10.60 12.24 3.32
C HIS A 252 -11.18 12.90 2.05
N ARG A 253 -10.71 12.48 0.86
CA ARG A 253 -11.23 12.98 -0.42
C ARG A 253 -12.72 12.68 -0.58
N ILE A 254 -13.16 11.47 -0.26
CA ILE A 254 -14.58 11.06 -0.31
C ILE A 254 -15.42 11.97 0.60
N LEU A 255 -15.00 12.16 1.85
CA LEU A 255 -15.71 13.02 2.81
C LEU A 255 -15.80 14.48 2.31
N LEU A 256 -14.73 15.02 1.75
CA LEU A 256 -14.76 16.38 1.21
C LEU A 256 -15.66 16.48 -0.02
N ASP A 257 -15.68 15.48 -0.88
CA ASP A 257 -16.55 15.45 -2.05
C ASP A 257 -18.03 15.41 -1.66
N GLU A 258 -18.40 14.74 -0.56
CA GLU A 258 -19.74 14.81 0.04
C GLU A 258 -20.10 16.23 0.56
N ALA A 259 -19.11 16.97 1.06
CA ALA A 259 -19.30 18.33 1.60
C ALA A 259 -19.29 19.44 0.54
N ARG A 260 -18.64 19.21 -0.63
CA ARG A 260 -18.52 20.20 -1.71
C ARG A 260 -19.85 20.79 -2.21
N PRO A 261 -20.94 20.03 -2.37
CA PRO A 261 -22.23 20.58 -2.78
C PRO A 261 -22.68 21.79 -1.94
N PHE A 262 -22.49 21.74 -0.62
CA PHE A 262 -22.85 22.82 0.30
C PHE A 262 -22.09 24.14 0.09
N SER A 263 -20.93 24.08 -0.55
CA SER A 263 -20.17 25.28 -0.93
C SER A 263 -20.66 25.92 -2.23
N ARG A 264 -21.30 25.11 -3.10
CA ARG A 264 -21.69 25.47 -4.47
C ARG A 264 -23.13 25.98 -4.55
N VAL A 265 -24.01 25.45 -3.72
CA VAL A 265 -25.43 25.83 -3.67
C VAL A 265 -25.84 26.34 -2.29
N ASP A 266 -26.74 27.32 -2.25
CA ASP A 266 -27.10 28.02 -1.02
C ASP A 266 -28.35 27.44 -0.31
N HIS A 267 -29.08 26.53 -0.94
CA HIS A 267 -30.38 26.07 -0.44
C HIS A 267 -30.36 24.71 0.28
N LEU A 268 -29.21 24.03 0.35
CA LEU A 268 -29.12 22.71 0.99
C LEU A 268 -29.34 22.83 2.51
N PRO A 269 -30.19 21.98 3.11
CA PRO A 269 -30.46 22.04 4.55
C PRO A 269 -29.21 21.73 5.35
N TYR A 270 -29.04 22.35 6.52
CA TYR A 270 -27.92 22.05 7.42
C TYR A 270 -27.88 20.55 7.77
N ASN A 271 -26.71 19.94 7.57
CA ASN A 271 -26.44 18.56 7.96
C ASN A 271 -25.43 18.52 9.14
N PRO A 272 -25.88 18.28 10.39
CA PRO A 272 -25.01 18.30 11.57
C PRO A 272 -23.99 17.16 11.58
N GLU A 273 -24.35 15.97 11.09
CA GLU A 273 -23.47 14.80 11.07
C GLU A 273 -22.31 14.97 10.08
N LEU A 274 -22.64 15.41 8.87
CA LEU A 274 -21.63 15.71 7.85
C LEU A 274 -20.74 16.87 8.30
N ARG A 275 -21.32 17.92 8.89
CA ARG A 275 -20.54 19.02 9.46
C ARG A 275 -19.53 18.46 10.47
N GLU A 276 -20.00 17.76 11.50
CA GLU A 276 -19.12 17.25 12.55
C GLU A 276 -18.00 16.36 11.98
N SER A 277 -18.33 15.50 11.01
CA SER A 277 -17.35 14.65 10.33
C SER A 277 -16.25 15.45 9.62
N VAL A 278 -16.63 16.47 8.85
CA VAL A 278 -15.67 17.36 8.16
C VAL A 278 -14.85 18.17 9.15
N ALA A 279 -15.45 18.62 10.25
CA ALA A 279 -14.75 19.36 11.30
C ALA A 279 -13.74 18.48 12.06
N VAL A 280 -14.05 17.21 12.32
CA VAL A 280 -13.08 16.24 12.85
C VAL A 280 -11.94 16.00 11.87
N ALA A 281 -12.24 15.91 10.57
CA ALA A 281 -11.23 15.72 9.54
C ALA A 281 -10.21 16.87 9.43
N THR A 282 -10.50 18.07 9.97
CA THR A 282 -9.50 19.14 10.07
C THR A 282 -8.28 18.73 10.89
N GLY A 283 -8.43 17.84 11.87
CA GLY A 283 -7.29 17.32 12.64
C GLY A 283 -6.35 16.45 11.82
N GLN A 284 -6.88 15.70 10.85
CA GLN A 284 -6.06 14.96 9.88
C GLN A 284 -5.49 15.90 8.81
N ALA A 285 -6.29 16.85 8.32
CA ALA A 285 -5.87 17.84 7.34
C ALA A 285 -4.78 18.79 7.87
N ALA A 286 -4.66 18.94 9.19
CA ALA A 286 -3.58 19.68 9.84
C ALA A 286 -2.18 19.13 9.52
N ALA A 287 -2.06 17.85 9.17
CA ALA A 287 -0.80 17.23 8.74
C ALA A 287 -0.55 17.38 7.22
N ILE A 288 -1.50 17.92 6.45
CA ILE A 288 -1.36 18.09 5.01
C ILE A 288 -0.67 19.44 4.73
N PRO A 289 0.48 19.47 4.02
CA PRO A 289 1.17 20.70 3.67
C PRO A 289 0.31 21.67 2.88
N PHE A 290 0.45 22.96 3.17
CA PHE A 290 -0.14 24.03 2.36
C PHE A 290 0.65 24.20 1.06
N ALA A 291 0.46 23.26 0.13
CA ALA A 291 1.07 23.23 -1.19
C ALA A 291 -0.02 23.26 -2.28
N PHE A 292 0.33 23.75 -3.47
CA PHE A 292 -0.62 23.92 -4.58
C PHE A 292 -1.41 22.63 -4.90
N HIS A 293 -0.74 21.49 -4.87
CA HIS A 293 -1.31 20.17 -5.13
C HIS A 293 -2.37 19.76 -4.09
N PHE A 294 -2.25 20.25 -2.86
CA PHE A 294 -3.16 19.91 -1.76
C PHE A 294 -4.23 20.96 -1.50
N LEU A 295 -4.30 22.05 -2.27
CA LEU A 295 -5.26 23.13 -2.08
C LEU A 295 -6.73 22.69 -2.13
N THR A 296 -7.05 21.50 -2.63
CA THR A 296 -8.42 21.00 -2.68
C THR A 296 -8.78 20.12 -1.48
N ILE A 297 -7.80 19.71 -0.66
CA ILE A 297 -7.95 18.77 0.46
C ILE A 297 -7.27 19.22 1.75
N GLY A 298 -6.52 20.33 1.72
CA GLY A 298 -5.79 20.86 2.87
C GLY A 298 -6.68 21.49 3.92
N LEU A 299 -6.05 21.88 5.04
CA LEU A 299 -6.72 22.34 6.26
C LEU A 299 -7.74 23.47 6.01
N ASP A 300 -7.36 24.53 5.30
CA ASP A 300 -8.23 25.68 5.02
C ASP A 300 -9.47 25.27 4.24
N THR A 301 -9.32 24.37 3.27
CA THR A 301 -10.44 23.86 2.46
C THR A 301 -11.37 23.00 3.29
N THR A 302 -10.83 22.10 4.11
CA THR A 302 -11.63 21.28 5.02
C THR A 302 -12.41 22.16 6.01
N ALA A 303 -11.76 23.16 6.63
CA ALA A 303 -12.42 24.09 7.54
C ALA A 303 -13.49 24.94 6.84
N SER A 304 -13.19 25.44 5.63
CA SER A 304 -14.17 26.17 4.82
C SER A 304 -15.37 25.31 4.44
N LEU A 305 -15.16 24.03 4.10
CA LEU A 305 -16.24 23.10 3.77
C LEU A 305 -17.07 22.72 5.01
N ALA A 306 -16.45 22.54 6.17
CA ALA A 306 -17.17 22.34 7.44
C ALA A 306 -18.10 23.53 7.71
N MET A 307 -17.61 24.76 7.48
CA MET A 307 -18.49 25.92 7.54
C MET A 307 -19.53 25.84 6.42
N SER A 308 -19.16 25.53 5.17
CA SER A 308 -20.10 25.39 4.05
C SER A 308 -21.34 24.58 4.41
N VAL A 309 -21.15 23.39 4.99
CA VAL A 309 -22.23 22.49 5.43
C VAL A 309 -23.14 23.14 6.49
N ALA A 310 -22.59 23.95 7.38
CA ALA A 310 -23.32 24.69 8.41
C ALA A 310 -24.03 25.97 7.90
N ARG A 311 -24.08 26.26 6.59
CA ARG A 311 -24.62 27.53 6.04
C ARG A 311 -25.99 27.91 6.58
N ASN A 312 -26.88 26.92 6.58
CA ASN A 312 -28.29 27.10 6.82
C ASN A 312 -28.67 26.62 8.22
N ALA A 313 -27.69 26.50 9.12
CA ALA A 313 -27.92 26.31 10.54
C ALA A 313 -28.46 27.61 11.14
N SER A 314 -29.18 27.50 12.25
CA SER A 314 -29.62 28.66 13.04
C SER A 314 -28.44 29.36 13.71
N ASP A 315 -28.60 30.62 14.08
CA ASP A 315 -27.57 31.38 14.80
C ASP A 315 -27.17 30.72 16.12
N GLU A 316 -28.12 30.09 16.83
CA GLU A 316 -27.86 29.34 18.06
C GLU A 316 -26.95 28.14 17.81
N GLU A 317 -27.24 27.35 16.77
CA GLU A 317 -26.40 26.21 16.37
C GLU A 317 -25.00 26.65 15.92
N LEU A 318 -24.90 27.79 15.22
CA LEU A 318 -23.62 28.34 14.80
C LEU A 318 -22.77 28.83 15.98
N LEU A 319 -23.38 29.45 16.99
CA LEU A 319 -22.69 29.85 18.22
C LEU A 319 -22.17 28.63 18.99
N ASP A 320 -22.97 27.58 19.09
CA ASP A 320 -22.57 26.32 19.73
C ASP A 320 -21.43 25.63 18.95
N LEU A 321 -21.47 25.65 17.62
CA LEU A 321 -20.39 25.12 16.77
C LEU A 321 -19.07 25.85 17.01
N VAL A 322 -19.11 27.19 17.07
CA VAL A 322 -17.93 28.03 17.31
C VAL A 322 -17.29 27.71 18.67
N GLU A 323 -18.09 27.55 19.72
CA GLU A 323 -17.55 27.21 21.05
C GLU A 323 -16.93 25.80 21.07
N ARG A 324 -17.57 24.83 20.40
CA ARG A 324 -17.04 23.47 20.26
C ARG A 324 -15.74 23.43 19.46
N ASP A 325 -15.67 24.12 18.33
CA ASP A 325 -14.49 24.10 17.46
C ASP A 325 -13.24 24.68 18.12
N ARG A 326 -13.39 25.63 19.06
CA ARG A 326 -12.27 26.17 19.85
C ARG A 326 -11.52 25.07 20.62
N THR A 327 -12.21 24.02 21.02
CA THR A 327 -11.63 22.92 21.83
C THR A 327 -10.92 21.86 20.99
N ARG A 328 -10.91 21.99 19.66
CA ARG A 328 -10.28 21.01 18.77
C ARG A 328 -8.76 21.09 18.83
N LEU A 329 -8.15 19.92 18.66
CA LEU A 329 -6.71 19.75 18.53
C LEU A 329 -6.39 19.10 17.17
N PRO A 330 -5.24 19.41 16.55
CA PRO A 330 -4.24 20.40 16.99
C PRO A 330 -4.76 21.85 16.90
N ILE A 331 -4.10 22.81 17.55
CA ILE A 331 -4.58 24.21 17.67
C ILE A 331 -4.80 24.85 16.30
N CYS A 332 -4.00 24.51 15.28
CA CYS A 332 -4.17 25.01 13.93
C CYS A 332 -5.52 24.59 13.31
N ALA A 333 -6.06 23.43 13.69
CA ALA A 333 -7.37 22.97 13.25
C ALA A 333 -8.52 23.83 13.84
N ALA A 334 -8.45 24.11 15.14
CA ALA A 334 -9.37 25.05 15.79
C ALA A 334 -9.26 26.45 15.18
N ALA A 335 -8.03 26.95 14.97
CA ALA A 335 -7.79 28.26 14.37
C ALA A 335 -8.38 28.36 12.96
N ALA A 336 -8.20 27.34 12.12
CA ALA A 336 -8.73 27.30 10.75
C ALA A 336 -10.27 27.31 10.72
N LEU A 337 -10.93 26.54 11.59
CA LEU A 337 -12.40 26.52 11.70
C LEU A 337 -12.96 27.87 12.16
N LEU A 338 -12.36 28.47 13.19
CA LEU A 338 -12.76 29.78 13.70
C LEU A 338 -12.49 30.90 12.66
N GLN A 339 -11.40 30.80 11.92
CA GLN A 339 -11.09 31.72 10.82
C GLN A 339 -12.09 31.59 9.68
N ALA A 340 -12.43 30.37 9.26
CA ALA A 340 -13.45 30.12 8.25
C ALA A 340 -14.83 30.65 8.67
N ALA A 341 -15.20 30.49 9.94
CA ALA A 341 -16.43 31.06 10.48
C ALA A 341 -16.42 32.60 10.48
N THR A 342 -15.27 33.21 10.79
CA THR A 342 -15.09 34.67 10.75
C THR A 342 -15.22 35.25 9.34
N LEU A 343 -14.68 34.55 8.33
CA LEU A 343 -14.66 35.02 6.94
C LEU A 343 -16.01 34.92 6.23
N ARG A 344 -16.93 34.12 6.75
CA ARG A 344 -18.20 33.83 6.07
C ARG A 344 -19.34 34.78 6.45
N GLY A 345 -19.27 35.39 7.62
CA GLY A 345 -20.19 36.48 7.95
C GLY A 345 -19.78 37.76 7.25
N ASP A 346 -20.74 38.62 6.91
CA ASP A 346 -20.50 39.99 6.39
C ASP A 346 -19.84 40.92 7.43
N GLY A 347 -19.09 40.37 8.39
CA GLY A 347 -18.45 41.08 9.50
C GLY A 347 -19.41 41.49 10.64
N GLU A 348 -20.72 41.46 10.41
CA GLU A 348 -21.74 41.98 11.34
C GLU A 348 -22.64 40.92 12.00
N ASN A 349 -22.56 39.63 11.61
CA ASN A 349 -23.38 38.59 12.21
C ASN A 349 -22.80 38.08 13.55
N ALA A 350 -23.68 37.76 14.51
CA ALA A 350 -23.28 37.34 15.85
C ALA A 350 -22.32 36.12 15.86
N PRO A 351 -22.51 35.10 15.00
CA PRO A 351 -21.56 33.97 14.93
C PRO A 351 -20.15 34.34 14.47
N ALA A 352 -19.97 35.23 13.47
CA ALA A 352 -18.62 35.63 13.05
C ALA A 352 -17.91 36.46 14.12
N HIS A 353 -18.65 37.30 14.86
CA HIS A 353 -18.10 38.01 16.01
C HIS A 353 -17.66 37.03 17.12
N ALA A 354 -18.49 36.04 17.45
CA ALA A 354 -18.16 35.00 18.41
C ALA A 354 -16.94 34.18 17.98
N ALA A 355 -16.82 33.84 16.68
CA ALA A 355 -15.68 33.12 16.14
C ALA A 355 -14.38 33.90 16.28
N ARG A 356 -14.41 35.21 15.95
CA ARG A 356 -13.27 36.11 16.13
C ARG A 356 -12.84 36.20 17.60
N GLU A 357 -13.80 36.28 18.51
CA GLU A 357 -13.52 36.35 19.95
C GLU A 357 -12.97 35.02 20.49
N ASN A 358 -13.52 33.89 20.07
CA ASN A 358 -13.00 32.59 20.43
C ASN A 358 -11.59 32.34 19.87
N LEU A 359 -11.24 32.91 18.70
CA LEU A 359 -9.88 32.87 18.18
C LEU A 359 -8.91 33.70 19.04
N ARG A 360 -9.35 34.85 19.57
CA ARG A 360 -8.56 35.63 20.56
C ARG A 360 -8.39 34.90 21.89
N ARG A 361 -9.46 34.25 22.38
CA ARG A 361 -9.39 33.44 23.61
C ARG A 361 -8.42 32.28 23.44
N LEU A 362 -8.51 31.56 22.32
CA LEU A 362 -7.60 30.47 21.99
C LEU A 362 -6.14 30.95 22.01
N TRP A 363 -5.86 32.13 21.45
CA TRP A 363 -4.54 32.76 21.52
C TRP A 363 -4.09 33.06 22.95
N SER A 364 -4.95 33.71 23.76
CA SER A 364 -4.59 34.15 25.11
C SER A 364 -4.52 33.04 26.15
N GLU A 365 -5.27 31.96 25.96
CA GLU A 365 -5.32 30.82 26.89
C GLU A 365 -4.23 29.78 26.60
N SER A 366 -3.60 29.83 25.42
CA SER A 366 -2.54 28.91 25.03
C SER A 366 -1.19 29.32 25.63
N ASP A 367 -0.48 28.36 26.23
CA ASP A 367 0.88 28.56 26.72
C ASP A 367 1.89 28.30 25.59
N TRP A 368 2.28 29.36 24.88
CA TRP A 368 3.20 29.28 23.76
C TRP A 368 4.65 28.94 24.15
N SER A 369 4.98 29.00 25.45
CA SER A 369 6.29 28.59 26.00
C SER A 369 6.37 27.07 26.29
N SER A 370 5.23 26.38 26.24
CA SER A 370 5.15 24.92 26.35
C SER A 370 5.25 24.25 24.98
N GLU A 371 6.06 23.19 24.88
CA GLU A 371 6.16 22.33 23.70
C GLU A 371 4.81 21.69 23.32
N THR A 372 3.95 21.42 24.32
CA THR A 372 2.63 20.81 24.09
C THR A 372 1.74 21.65 23.18
N SER A 373 1.89 22.97 23.19
CA SER A 373 1.12 23.90 22.36
C SER A 373 1.50 23.84 20.88
N TRP A 374 2.60 23.16 20.55
CA TRP A 374 3.12 23.03 19.19
C TRP A 374 2.86 21.64 18.58
N VAL A 375 2.42 20.66 19.37
CA VAL A 375 2.15 19.30 18.91
C VAL A 375 1.07 19.30 17.82
N GLY A 376 1.43 18.79 16.63
CA GLY A 376 0.55 18.71 15.46
C GLY A 376 0.33 20.05 14.74
N ASN A 377 1.01 21.13 15.14
CA ASN A 377 0.96 22.44 14.49
C ASN A 377 2.14 22.68 13.53
N ASP A 378 3.04 21.71 13.38
CA ASP A 378 4.28 21.89 12.65
C ASP A 378 4.04 22.10 11.15
N VAL A 379 3.04 21.48 10.54
CA VAL A 379 2.80 21.59 9.09
C VAL A 379 2.06 22.89 8.73
N ASN A 380 1.13 23.35 9.58
CA ASN A 380 0.24 24.48 9.31
C ASN A 380 0.39 25.65 10.31
N GLY A 381 1.49 25.70 11.05
CA GLY A 381 1.74 26.70 12.10
C GLY A 381 1.82 28.13 11.56
N ARG A 382 2.38 28.33 10.36
CA ARG A 382 2.41 29.64 9.69
C ARG A 382 1.01 30.22 9.47
N GLN A 383 0.05 29.41 8.99
CA GLN A 383 -1.33 29.84 8.76
C GLN A 383 -2.05 30.13 10.07
N MET A 384 -1.83 29.28 11.08
CA MET A 384 -2.33 29.48 12.44
C MET A 384 -1.85 30.82 13.02
N MET A 385 -0.55 31.13 12.95
CA MET A 385 -0.01 32.40 13.44
C MET A 385 -0.55 33.60 12.66
N GLN A 386 -0.73 33.47 11.34
CA GLN A 386 -1.36 34.51 10.54
C GLN A 386 -2.83 34.73 10.94
N ALA A 387 -3.57 33.68 11.28
CA ALA A 387 -4.94 33.80 11.78
C ALA A 387 -4.99 34.55 13.11
N PHE A 388 -4.07 34.28 14.04
CA PHE A 388 -3.95 35.01 15.29
C PHE A 388 -3.58 36.48 15.08
N ALA A 389 -2.56 36.77 14.27
CA ALA A 389 -2.14 38.14 13.96
C ALA A 389 -3.28 39.00 13.39
N ARG A 390 -4.20 38.41 12.62
CA ARG A 390 -5.39 39.11 12.10
C ARG A 390 -6.41 39.52 13.17
N VAL A 391 -6.48 38.81 14.29
CA VAL A 391 -7.43 39.12 15.37
C VAL A 391 -6.81 39.86 16.55
N THR A 392 -5.48 39.81 16.66
CA THR A 392 -4.67 40.57 17.61
C THR A 392 -3.91 41.69 16.90
N SER A 393 -2.64 41.47 16.56
CA SER A 393 -1.75 42.32 15.74
C SER A 393 -0.46 41.56 15.46
N ASP A 394 0.31 41.98 14.45
CA ASP A 394 1.62 41.39 14.16
C ASP A 394 2.60 41.57 15.33
N GLU A 395 2.56 42.73 16.00
CA GLU A 395 3.42 43.03 17.16
C GLU A 395 3.13 42.11 18.34
N GLN A 396 1.86 41.90 18.68
CA GLN A 396 1.50 41.05 19.82
C GLN A 396 1.93 39.58 19.62
N VAL A 397 1.80 39.06 18.40
CA VAL A 397 2.28 37.70 18.08
C VAL A 397 3.80 37.65 18.17
N ARG A 398 4.50 38.65 17.61
CA ARG A 398 5.97 38.74 17.65
C ARG A 398 6.52 38.80 19.07
N ASP A 399 5.92 39.64 19.93
CA ASP A 399 6.36 39.82 21.31
C ASP A 399 6.11 38.56 22.13
N CYS A 400 4.96 37.90 21.94
CA CYS A 400 4.65 36.64 22.62
C CYS A 400 5.59 35.51 22.21
N LEU A 401 5.88 35.35 20.91
CA LEU A 401 6.83 34.35 20.44
C LEU A 401 8.27 34.66 20.89
N SER A 402 8.65 35.93 20.97
CA SER A 402 9.94 36.34 21.55
C SER A 402 10.04 35.93 23.01
N GLN A 403 9.01 36.22 23.81
CA GLN A 403 8.96 35.85 25.21
C GLN A 403 8.95 34.33 25.41
N ALA A 404 8.25 33.58 24.55
CA ALA A 404 8.25 32.12 24.58
C ALA A 404 9.65 31.55 24.34
N LEU A 405 10.39 32.08 23.36
CA LEU A 405 11.78 31.71 23.07
C LEU A 405 12.73 32.08 24.22
N GLU A 406 12.58 33.27 24.80
CA GLU A 406 13.38 33.68 25.96
C GLU A 406 13.13 32.78 27.19
N THR A 407 11.89 32.35 27.38
CA THR A 407 11.49 31.47 28.49
C THR A 407 11.94 30.03 28.26
N ASN A 408 11.81 29.53 27.02
CA ASN A 408 12.18 28.18 26.64
C ASN A 408 12.96 28.16 25.31
N PRO A 409 14.30 28.26 25.36
CA PRO A 409 15.14 28.26 24.18
C PRO A 409 15.09 27.01 23.31
N GLU A 410 14.66 25.87 23.86
CA GLU A 410 14.54 24.61 23.11
C GLU A 410 13.46 24.69 22.02
N LEU A 411 12.53 25.65 22.12
CA LEU A 411 11.49 25.89 21.11
C LEU A 411 12.00 26.53 19.82
N LEU A 412 13.27 26.95 19.74
CA LEU A 412 13.82 27.63 18.56
C LEU A 412 13.56 26.86 17.27
N GLU A 413 13.87 25.56 17.28
CA GLU A 413 13.67 24.70 16.12
C GLU A 413 12.19 24.51 15.82
N THR A 414 11.38 24.16 16.82
CA THR A 414 9.94 23.96 16.71
C THR A 414 9.23 25.17 16.11
N ILE A 415 9.54 26.39 16.58
CA ILE A 415 8.93 27.63 16.09
C ILE A 415 9.35 27.91 14.65
N VAL A 416 10.64 27.79 14.33
CA VAL A 416 11.15 28.04 12.96
C VAL A 416 10.61 27.02 11.97
N VAL A 417 10.53 25.75 12.35
CA VAL A 417 9.96 24.68 11.52
C VAL A 417 8.47 24.93 11.31
N SER A 418 7.70 25.15 12.40
CA SER A 418 6.24 25.32 12.34
C SER A 418 5.79 26.57 11.57
N CYS A 419 6.59 27.64 11.61
CA CYS A 419 6.27 28.92 10.96
C CYS A 419 6.79 29.03 9.52
N ALA A 420 7.46 28.00 9.00
CA ALA A 420 7.92 27.98 7.61
C ALA A 420 6.75 27.79 6.63
N GLY A 421 6.92 28.32 5.42
CA GLY A 421 6.06 28.00 4.29
C GLY A 421 6.44 26.66 3.65
N TRP A 422 5.65 26.23 2.67
CA TRP A 422 5.93 25.06 1.85
C TRP A 422 6.11 25.47 0.39
N SER A 423 7.12 24.87 -0.25
CA SER A 423 7.42 24.99 -1.67
C SER A 423 7.39 23.60 -2.32
N GLU A 424 6.90 23.54 -3.56
CA GLU A 424 6.88 22.31 -4.36
C GLU A 424 8.10 22.28 -5.28
N GLU A 425 8.91 21.24 -5.16
CA GLU A 425 9.93 20.94 -6.15
C GLU A 425 9.28 20.17 -7.29
N ARG A 426 9.41 20.69 -8.51
CA ARG A 426 8.84 20.09 -9.71
C ARG A 426 9.95 19.72 -10.68
N ASP A 427 9.82 18.54 -11.28
CA ASP A 427 10.69 18.11 -12.35
C ASP A 427 10.47 19.03 -13.56
N SER A 428 11.56 19.66 -14.03
CA SER A 428 11.51 20.68 -15.08
C SER A 428 11.04 20.14 -16.44
N HIS A 429 11.06 18.82 -16.66
CA HIS A 429 10.70 18.20 -17.93
C HIS A 429 9.26 17.63 -17.92
N THR A 430 8.85 17.03 -16.81
CA THR A 430 7.57 16.32 -16.65
C THR A 430 6.53 17.11 -15.86
N TRP A 431 6.94 18.18 -15.17
CA TRP A 431 6.13 18.93 -14.21
C TRP A 431 5.58 18.08 -13.05
N ALA A 432 6.06 16.85 -12.89
CA ALA A 432 5.73 16.01 -11.76
C ALA A 432 6.36 16.57 -10.48
N ILE A 433 5.68 16.38 -9.35
CA ILE A 433 6.19 16.78 -8.04
C ILE A 433 7.30 15.79 -7.64
N VAL A 434 8.48 16.32 -7.36
CA VAL A 434 9.67 15.55 -6.96
C VAL A 434 9.86 15.61 -5.45
N GLY A 435 9.42 16.69 -4.81
CA GLY A 435 9.54 16.89 -3.37
C GLY A 435 8.73 18.06 -2.85
N LEU A 436 8.62 18.11 -1.53
CA LEU A 436 8.08 19.24 -0.77
C LEU A 436 9.18 19.73 0.17
N GLU A 437 9.46 21.02 0.12
CA GLU A 437 10.48 21.63 0.96
C GLU A 437 9.90 22.79 1.77
N ARG A 438 10.34 22.92 3.03
CA ARG A 438 10.01 24.07 3.86
C ARG A 438 10.94 25.24 3.56
N ASP A 439 10.37 26.42 3.37
CA ASP A 439 11.13 27.62 3.07
C ASP A 439 10.48 28.89 3.67
N TYR A 440 11.22 30.00 3.60
CA TYR A 440 10.72 31.33 3.94
C TYR A 440 10.81 32.21 2.68
N PRO A 441 9.81 32.15 1.78
CA PRO A 441 9.81 32.98 0.58
C PRO A 441 9.83 34.47 0.95
N ASP A 442 9.13 34.81 2.02
CA ASP A 442 9.10 36.08 2.73
C ASP A 442 9.08 35.83 4.25
N THR A 443 9.72 36.74 5.01
CA THR A 443 9.71 36.74 6.47
C THR A 443 8.40 37.37 6.95
N PRO A 444 7.51 36.63 7.63
CA PRO A 444 6.26 37.20 8.13
C PRO A 444 6.54 38.32 9.16
N PRO A 445 5.77 39.43 9.14
CA PRO A 445 6.00 40.55 10.06
C PRO A 445 5.79 40.17 11.53
N TRP A 446 4.98 39.16 11.82
CA TRP A 446 4.76 38.64 13.17
C TRP A 446 5.85 37.68 13.67
N LEU A 447 6.78 37.24 12.81
CA LEU A 447 7.84 36.32 13.22
C LEU A 447 8.95 37.10 13.97
N PRO A 448 9.41 36.66 15.16
CA PRO A 448 10.43 37.36 15.94
C PRO A 448 11.84 37.12 15.41
N ILE A 449 12.12 37.59 14.18
CA ILE A 449 13.36 37.27 13.47
C ILE A 449 14.62 37.75 14.19
N GLU A 450 14.58 38.89 14.88
CA GLU A 450 15.72 39.41 15.63
C GLU A 450 16.06 38.54 16.84
N THR A 451 15.05 38.04 17.56
CA THR A 451 15.22 37.09 18.67
C THR A 451 15.76 35.75 18.17
N ILE A 452 15.20 35.23 17.07
CA ILE A 452 15.67 34.00 16.42
C ILE A 452 17.14 34.13 15.99
N LYS A 453 17.53 35.25 15.36
CA LYS A 453 18.92 35.53 15.00
C LYS A 453 19.85 35.52 16.20
N ALA A 454 19.47 36.23 17.27
CA ALA A 454 20.29 36.32 18.48
C ALA A 454 20.57 34.92 19.07
N MET A 455 19.54 34.07 19.15
CA MET A 455 19.66 32.72 19.70
C MET A 455 20.37 31.75 18.75
N ALA A 456 20.14 31.87 17.44
CA ALA A 456 20.81 31.06 16.43
C ALA A 456 22.33 31.32 16.41
N LEU A 457 22.77 32.57 16.65
CA LEU A 457 24.21 32.91 16.74
C LEU A 457 24.92 32.19 17.89
N ASP A 458 24.23 32.01 19.02
CA ASP A 458 24.75 31.25 20.17
C ASP A 458 24.85 29.75 19.86
N VAL A 459 23.97 29.23 18.99
CA VAL A 459 23.91 27.81 18.59
C VAL A 459 24.89 27.48 17.46
N PHE A 460 25.12 28.39 16.50
CA PHE A 460 25.94 28.15 15.30
C PHE A 460 27.39 28.66 15.39
N GLY A 461 27.79 29.29 16.50
CA GLY A 461 29.21 29.52 16.79
C GLY A 461 29.92 30.53 15.86
N GLY A 462 29.21 31.54 15.38
CA GLY A 462 29.78 32.75 14.79
C GLY A 462 29.71 32.87 13.27
N ASP A 463 28.79 33.72 12.79
CA ASP A 463 29.06 34.69 11.72
C ASP A 463 28.08 35.88 11.84
N ARG A 464 28.58 37.11 11.96
CA ARG A 464 27.77 38.33 12.22
C ARG A 464 27.13 38.91 10.95
N GLY A 465 27.19 38.21 9.83
CA GLY A 465 26.81 38.71 8.51
C GLY A 465 25.73 37.93 7.76
N LEU A 466 25.11 36.90 8.36
CA LEU A 466 24.03 36.16 7.72
C LEU A 466 22.77 37.04 7.62
N ASP A 467 22.19 37.11 6.42
CA ASP A 467 20.88 37.73 6.24
C ASP A 467 19.79 36.90 6.92
N GLU A 468 18.59 37.50 7.08
CA GLU A 468 17.43 36.87 7.73
C GLU A 468 17.09 35.50 7.17
N LYS A 469 17.16 35.36 5.84
CA LYS A 469 16.79 34.13 5.15
C LYS A 469 17.84 33.06 5.36
N ALA A 470 19.11 33.42 5.36
CA ALA A 470 20.21 32.50 5.58
C ALA A 470 20.18 31.90 7.00
N VAL A 471 19.82 32.71 8.01
CA VAL A 471 19.64 32.22 9.39
C VAL A 471 18.48 31.22 9.47
N LEU A 472 17.31 31.56 8.92
CA LEU A 472 16.15 30.66 8.93
C LEU A 472 16.42 29.37 8.15
N ALA A 473 17.09 29.45 7.00
CA ALA A 473 17.48 28.29 6.20
C ALA A 473 18.47 27.39 6.94
N ALA A 474 19.43 27.96 7.67
CA ALA A 474 20.38 27.19 8.47
C ALA A 474 19.69 26.41 9.60
N VAL A 475 18.72 27.03 10.28
CA VAL A 475 17.90 26.35 11.31
C VAL A 475 17.06 25.23 10.68
N LEU A 476 16.40 25.49 9.54
CA LEU A 476 15.63 24.47 8.81
C LEU A 476 16.49 23.31 8.28
N GLN A 477 17.73 23.56 7.89
CA GLN A 477 18.65 22.49 7.47
C GLN A 477 19.08 21.62 8.65
N LYS A 478 19.34 22.24 9.82
CA LYS A 478 19.69 21.50 11.04
C LYS A 478 18.56 20.54 11.45
N SER A 479 17.31 20.99 11.36
CA SER A 479 16.15 20.17 11.71
C SER A 479 15.87 19.00 10.76
N LYS A 480 16.45 18.98 9.55
CA LYS A 480 16.37 17.84 8.62
C LYS A 480 17.33 16.69 8.98
N HIS A 481 18.30 16.92 9.86
CA HIS A 481 19.37 15.98 10.20
C HIS A 481 19.21 15.35 11.60
N HIS A 482 18.12 15.67 12.30
CA HIS A 482 17.64 14.99 13.50
C HIS A 482 16.41 14.16 13.15
#